data_AF-A0A034VYY4-F1
#
_entry.id   AF-A0A034VYY4-F1
#
_cell.length_a   1.000
_cell.length_b   1.000
_cell.length_c   1.000
_cell.angle_alpha   90.00
_cell.angle_beta   90.00
_cell.angle_gamma   90.00
#
_symmetry.space_group_name_H-M   'P 1'
#
loop_
_entity.id
_entity.type
_entity.pdbx_description
1 polymer ?
#
loop_
_entity_poly.entity_id
_entity_poly.type
_entity_poly.pdbx_seq_one_letter_code
_entity_poly.pdbx_strand_id
1 'polypeptide(L)'
;TSRSSVTPPPAHSTGTPIFNPPRPAASSTPMQTQNLPPTDDCKYTVIGPNGTTVSSKQFKRISFKLPSTATRNLLCLVFSEYVLAKNTLSGKPSPAFKNRERPLKGQLDPDKVSDIIYCVRKNTTLTEKNVRTIITTKCADSTKKMRRLSQPPKSIE
;
A
#
# COMPACT_ATOMS: atom_id res chain seq x y z
N THR A 1 33.26 -72.97 57.09
CA THR A 1 32.27 -72.50 58.07
C THR A 1 31.13 -71.87 57.30
N SER A 2 30.09 -72.64 56.95
CA SER A 2 28.84 -72.78 57.72
C SER A 2 28.06 -71.46 57.76
N ARG A 3 26.78 -71.35 57.39
CA ARG A 3 25.73 -72.36 57.14
C ARG A 3 24.46 -71.64 56.63
N SER A 4 23.80 -72.22 55.62
CA SER A 4 22.33 -72.32 55.37
C SER A 4 21.48 -71.03 55.29
N SER A 5 20.31 -70.95 54.64
CA SER A 5 19.43 -71.78 53.80
C SER A 5 18.24 -70.82 53.48
N VAL A 6 17.55 -70.87 52.35
CA VAL A 6 16.29 -71.62 52.13
C VAL A 6 15.75 -71.23 50.73
N THR A 7 15.06 -72.20 50.13
CA THR A 7 14.46 -72.51 48.82
C THR A 7 13.37 -71.55 48.22
N PRO A 8 12.86 -71.80 46.97
CA PRO A 8 12.34 -70.81 45.99
C PRO A 8 10.78 -70.88 45.74
N PRO A 9 10.25 -70.59 44.52
CA PRO A 9 9.56 -69.38 44.01
C PRO A 9 8.01 -69.61 43.87
N PRO A 10 7.12 -68.85 43.15
CA PRO A 10 7.16 -68.47 41.72
C PRO A 10 6.49 -67.10 41.33
N ALA A 11 6.50 -66.84 40.02
CA ALA A 11 6.15 -65.62 39.27
C ALA A 11 4.66 -65.23 39.21
N HIS A 12 4.36 -63.93 39.01
CA HIS A 12 3.18 -63.37 38.29
C HIS A 12 3.47 -61.87 38.02
N SER A 13 3.66 -61.43 36.77
CA SER A 13 2.66 -61.00 35.77
C SER A 13 2.52 -59.48 35.66
N THR A 14 2.81 -59.03 34.44
CA THR A 14 2.66 -57.72 33.80
C THR A 14 1.29 -57.05 33.96
N GLY A 15 1.28 -55.71 34.07
CA GLY A 15 0.08 -54.89 33.92
C GLY A 15 0.39 -53.42 33.64
N THR A 16 0.60 -53.07 32.37
CA THR A 16 0.66 -51.70 31.84
C THR A 16 -0.76 -51.10 31.69
N PRO A 17 -0.99 -49.81 32.00
CA PRO A 17 -2.30 -49.20 31.82
C PRO A 17 -2.58 -48.89 30.34
N ILE A 18 -3.79 -49.26 29.92
CA ILE A 18 -4.39 -49.11 28.59
C ILE A 18 -4.81 -47.64 28.38
N PHE A 19 -4.32 -47.03 27.30
CA PHE A 19 -4.77 -45.71 26.83
C PHE A 19 -5.90 -45.92 25.81
N ASN A 20 -7.13 -45.51 26.14
CA ASN A 20 -8.26 -45.56 25.21
C ASN A 20 -8.11 -44.47 24.12
N PRO A 21 -8.39 -44.77 22.84
CA PRO A 21 -8.42 -43.77 21.78
C PRO A 21 -9.73 -42.94 21.78
N PRO A 22 -9.72 -41.66 21.37
CA PRO A 22 -10.94 -40.90 21.16
C PRO A 22 -11.63 -41.27 19.84
N ARG A 23 -12.95 -41.32 19.94
CA ARG A 23 -13.99 -41.53 18.92
C ARG A 23 -13.86 -40.61 17.68
N PRO A 24 -14.23 -41.07 16.47
CA PRO A 24 -14.21 -40.25 15.26
C PRO A 24 -15.47 -39.36 15.18
N ALA A 25 -15.28 -38.07 14.95
CA ALA A 25 -16.36 -37.16 14.59
C ALA A 25 -15.88 -36.13 13.56
N ALA A 26 -16.67 -36.01 12.50
CA ALA A 26 -16.71 -34.93 11.51
C ALA A 26 -15.49 -34.76 10.59
N SER A 27 -15.64 -35.38 9.42
CA SER A 27 -15.23 -34.88 8.10
C SER A 27 -14.81 -33.41 8.07
N SER A 28 -13.50 -33.18 8.23
CA SER A 28 -12.87 -31.92 7.89
C SER A 28 -12.55 -31.97 6.41
N THR A 29 -13.48 -31.48 5.60
CA THR A 29 -13.25 -31.12 4.20
C THR A 29 -11.95 -30.33 4.12
N PRO A 30 -10.97 -30.71 3.27
CA PRO A 30 -9.81 -29.86 3.06
C PRO A 30 -10.35 -28.53 2.54
N MET A 31 -10.08 -27.45 3.27
CA MET A 31 -10.41 -26.11 2.82
C MET A 31 -9.86 -26.00 1.40
N GLN A 32 -10.78 -25.97 0.45
CA GLN A 32 -10.52 -25.70 -0.94
C GLN A 32 -9.79 -24.37 -0.96
N THR A 33 -8.46 -24.41 -1.10
CA THR A 33 -7.65 -23.26 -1.45
C THR A 33 -8.30 -22.72 -2.70
N GLN A 34 -9.09 -21.66 -2.54
CA GLN A 34 -9.66 -20.97 -3.66
C GLN A 34 -8.46 -20.50 -4.47
N ASN A 35 -8.29 -21.08 -5.66
CA ASN A 35 -7.43 -20.56 -6.69
C ASN A 35 -7.77 -19.07 -6.83
N LEU A 36 -6.95 -18.21 -6.21
CA LEU A 36 -6.86 -16.83 -6.64
C LEU A 36 -6.47 -16.92 -8.12
N PRO A 37 -7.26 -16.31 -9.04
CA PRO A 37 -6.88 -16.29 -10.44
C PRO A 37 -5.44 -15.75 -10.49
N PRO A 38 -4.56 -16.31 -11.36
CA PRO A 38 -3.22 -15.77 -11.55
C PRO A 38 -3.38 -14.27 -11.73
N THR A 39 -2.92 -13.49 -10.76
CA THR A 39 -3.14 -12.05 -10.76
C THR A 39 -2.45 -11.54 -12.00
N ASP A 40 -3.24 -11.28 -13.04
CA ASP A 40 -2.85 -10.74 -14.34
C ASP A 40 -1.69 -9.80 -14.13
N ASP A 41 -0.51 -10.26 -14.52
CA ASP A 41 0.78 -9.61 -14.58
C ASP A 41 0.77 -8.18 -14.03
N CYS A 42 1.43 -7.98 -12.89
CA CYS A 42 1.82 -6.66 -12.38
C CYS A 42 2.79 -5.98 -13.36
N LYS A 43 2.30 -5.66 -14.56
CA LYS A 43 3.03 -4.97 -15.60
C LYS A 43 3.11 -3.52 -15.19
N TYR A 44 4.34 -3.06 -15.00
CA TYR A 44 4.66 -1.67 -14.74
C TYR A 44 5.22 -1.04 -16.01
N THR A 45 4.84 0.21 -16.25
CA THR A 45 5.38 1.03 -17.35
C THR A 45 6.27 2.10 -16.74
N VAL A 46 7.49 2.24 -17.27
CA VAL A 46 8.38 3.36 -16.95
C VAL A 46 7.90 4.60 -17.71
N ILE A 47 7.67 5.70 -16.99
CA ILE A 47 7.09 6.93 -17.57
C ILE A 47 8.12 7.99 -17.94
N GLY A 48 9.35 7.89 -17.42
CA GLY A 48 10.39 8.89 -17.64
C GLY A 48 11.82 8.39 -17.41
N PRO A 49 12.81 9.26 -17.67
CA PRO A 49 14.24 8.92 -17.64
C PRO A 49 14.77 8.54 -16.25
N ASN A 50 14.12 8.97 -15.16
CA ASN A 50 14.54 8.63 -13.79
C ASN A 50 14.01 7.27 -13.32
N GLY A 51 13.31 6.52 -14.19
CA GLY A 51 12.84 5.17 -13.89
C GLY A 51 11.55 5.11 -13.08
N THR A 52 10.78 6.20 -12.99
CA THR A 52 9.48 6.18 -12.30
C THR A 52 8.54 5.19 -12.98
N THR A 53 7.98 4.26 -12.21
CA THR A 53 7.08 3.22 -12.69
C THR A 53 5.64 3.47 -12.24
N VAL A 54 4.69 3.13 -13.12
CA VAL A 54 3.25 3.13 -12.82
C VAL A 54 2.63 1.84 -13.33
N SER A 55 1.52 1.41 -12.72
CA SER A 55 0.80 0.22 -13.20
C SER A 55 0.30 0.43 -14.64
N SER A 56 0.69 -0.44 -15.56
CA SER A 56 0.36 -0.31 -16.99
C SER A 56 -1.15 -0.32 -17.24
N LYS A 57 -1.91 -1.09 -16.44
CA LYS A 57 -3.38 -1.15 -16.56
C LYS A 57 -4.03 0.21 -16.32
N GLN A 58 -3.63 0.88 -15.25
CA GLN A 58 -4.17 2.20 -14.91
C GLN A 58 -3.66 3.27 -15.87
N PHE A 59 -2.40 3.19 -16.28
CA PHE A 59 -1.80 4.12 -17.23
C PHE A 59 -2.52 4.10 -18.59
N LYS A 60 -2.84 2.90 -19.11
CA LYS A 60 -3.63 2.75 -20.35
C LYS A 60 -5.03 3.35 -20.27
N ARG A 61 -5.62 3.45 -19.08
CA ARG A 61 -6.95 4.04 -18.87
C ARG A 61 -6.93 5.57 -18.88
N ILE A 62 -5.74 6.19 -18.84
CA ILE A 62 -5.62 7.65 -18.84
C ILE A 62 -5.76 8.19 -20.27
N SER A 63 -6.78 9.02 -20.48
CA SER A 63 -6.98 9.76 -21.72
C SER A 63 -6.12 11.03 -21.75
N PHE A 64 -5.02 11.00 -22.50
CA PHE A 64 -4.17 12.19 -22.75
C PHE A 64 -4.80 13.26 -23.65
N LYS A 65 -6.04 13.02 -24.14
CA LYS A 65 -6.83 14.03 -24.86
C LYS A 65 -7.10 15.29 -24.01
N LEU A 66 -7.31 15.10 -22.70
CA LEU A 66 -7.48 16.20 -21.75
C LEU A 66 -6.25 16.30 -20.83
N PRO A 67 -5.28 17.18 -21.13
CA PRO A 67 -4.00 17.25 -20.42
C PRO A 67 -4.15 17.47 -18.91
N SER A 68 -5.07 18.34 -18.51
CA SER A 68 -5.32 18.66 -17.11
C SER A 68 -5.78 17.44 -16.31
N THR A 69 -6.73 16.68 -16.86
CA THR A 69 -7.24 15.46 -16.23
C THR A 69 -6.21 14.34 -16.28
N ALA A 70 -5.49 14.19 -17.40
CA ALA A 70 -4.43 13.21 -17.55
C ALA A 70 -3.33 13.41 -16.51
N THR A 71 -2.86 14.65 -16.32
CA THR A 71 -1.86 15.00 -15.31
C THR A 71 -2.35 14.68 -13.89
N ARG A 72 -3.60 15.03 -13.57
CA ARG A 72 -4.20 14.74 -12.25
C ARG A 72 -4.30 13.23 -12.00
N ASN A 73 -4.69 12.45 -13.00
CA ASN A 73 -4.78 11.00 -12.88
C ASN A 73 -3.40 10.37 -12.74
N LEU A 74 -2.43 10.81 -13.54
CA LEU A 74 -1.05 10.34 -13.48
C LEU A 74 -0.43 10.62 -12.10
N LEU A 75 -0.67 11.80 -11.53
CA LEU A 75 -0.25 12.14 -10.16
C LEU A 75 -0.82 11.17 -9.12
N CYS A 76 -2.09 10.78 -9.25
CA CYS A 76 -2.72 9.81 -8.35
C CYS A 76 -2.17 8.38 -8.52
N LEU A 77 -1.56 8.06 -9.66
CA LEU A 77 -0.90 6.77 -9.88
C LEU A 77 0.52 6.73 -9.32
N VAL A 78 1.25 7.85 -9.41
CA VAL A 78 2.64 7.96 -8.94
C VAL A 78 2.71 8.23 -7.43
N PHE A 79 1.80 9.05 -6.91
CA PHE A 79 1.76 9.44 -5.51
C PHE A 79 0.41 9.10 -4.89
N SER A 80 0.45 8.63 -3.64
CA SER A 80 -0.78 8.46 -2.87
C SER A 80 -1.41 9.80 -2.55
N GLU A 81 -2.72 9.81 -2.34
CA GLU A 81 -3.46 11.02 -2.00
C GLU A 81 -2.93 11.70 -0.72
N TYR A 82 -2.48 10.89 0.24
CA TYR A 82 -1.82 11.36 1.46
C TYR A 82 -0.54 12.13 1.18
N VAL A 83 0.33 11.60 0.31
CA VAL A 83 1.59 12.26 -0.10
C VAL A 83 1.29 13.57 -0.82
N LEU A 84 0.33 13.57 -1.76
CA LEU A 84 -0.09 14.78 -2.48
C LEU A 84 -0.64 15.87 -1.54
N ALA A 85 -1.24 15.48 -0.42
CA ALA A 85 -1.84 16.42 0.51
C ALA A 85 -0.85 16.99 1.55
N LYS A 86 0.16 16.21 1.94
CA LYS A 86 1.21 16.65 2.87
C LYS A 86 2.38 17.36 2.18
N ASN A 87 2.57 17.11 0.90
CA ASN A 87 3.68 17.65 0.14
C ASN A 87 3.21 18.76 -0.83
N THR A 88 4.17 19.55 -1.32
CA THR A 88 3.96 20.54 -2.38
C THR A 88 5.04 20.40 -3.44
N LEU A 89 4.88 21.08 -4.58
CA LEU A 89 5.85 21.04 -5.67
C LEU A 89 7.27 21.43 -5.25
N SER A 90 7.43 22.42 -4.35
CA SER A 90 8.75 22.94 -3.93
C SER A 90 9.04 22.80 -2.44
N GLY A 91 8.08 22.37 -1.60
CA GLY A 91 8.22 22.36 -0.13
C GLY A 91 8.27 23.76 0.52
N LYS A 92 8.45 24.82 -0.26
CA LYS A 92 8.62 26.18 0.24
C LYS A 92 7.32 26.72 0.86
N PRO A 93 7.37 27.27 2.09
CA PRO A 93 6.24 27.99 2.63
C PRO A 93 5.94 29.19 1.73
N SER A 94 4.66 29.41 1.43
CA SER A 94 4.28 30.52 0.56
C SER A 94 4.70 31.85 1.22
N PRO A 95 5.40 32.75 0.49
CA PRO A 95 5.95 33.99 1.04
C PRO A 95 4.92 34.92 1.71
N ALA A 96 3.64 34.74 1.38
CA ALA A 96 2.52 35.49 1.93
C ALA A 96 2.13 35.09 3.38
N PHE A 97 2.75 34.05 3.96
CA PHE A 97 2.38 33.52 5.27
C PHE A 97 3.55 33.48 6.27
N LYS A 98 4.53 34.37 6.15
CA LYS A 98 5.70 34.43 7.06
C LYS A 98 5.32 34.50 8.55
N ASN A 99 4.14 35.04 8.89
CA ASN A 99 3.67 35.24 10.26
C ASN A 99 2.64 34.21 10.75
N ARG A 100 2.33 33.16 9.96
CA ARG A 100 1.38 32.13 10.38
C ARG A 100 2.09 30.79 10.39
N GLU A 101 2.36 30.27 11.59
CA GLU A 101 2.97 28.97 11.83
C GLU A 101 2.07 27.87 11.22
N ARG A 102 2.33 27.54 9.95
CA ARG A 102 1.75 26.39 9.29
C ARG A 102 2.79 25.29 9.30
N PRO A 103 2.40 24.03 9.53
CA PRO A 103 3.30 22.89 9.41
C PRO A 103 4.02 22.94 8.06
N LEU A 104 5.34 22.83 8.07
CA LEU A 104 6.14 22.76 6.85
C LEU A 104 5.65 21.56 6.04
N LYS A 105 5.19 21.83 4.82
CA LYS A 105 4.83 20.78 3.88
C LYS A 105 6.09 20.24 3.23
N GLY A 106 6.17 18.92 3.06
CA GLY A 106 7.28 18.30 2.34
C GLY A 106 7.35 18.74 0.87
N GLN A 107 8.46 18.43 0.21
CA GLN A 107 8.57 18.53 -1.24
C GLN A 107 8.14 17.20 -1.89
N LEU A 108 7.45 17.23 -3.04
CA LEU A 108 7.30 16.03 -3.85
C LEU A 108 8.67 15.58 -4.38
N ASP A 109 8.83 14.28 -4.53
CA ASP A 109 10.03 13.69 -5.11
C ASP A 109 10.32 14.33 -6.49
N PRO A 110 11.41 15.10 -6.62
CA PRO A 110 11.68 15.90 -7.81
C PRO A 110 11.92 15.03 -9.04
N ASP A 111 12.45 13.82 -8.87
CA ASP A 111 12.75 12.90 -9.96
C ASP A 111 11.45 12.34 -10.54
N LYS A 112 10.52 11.94 -9.67
CA LYS A 112 9.16 11.53 -10.07
C LYS A 112 8.38 12.66 -10.71
N VAL A 113 8.52 13.88 -10.21
CA VAL A 113 7.89 15.06 -10.81
C VAL A 113 8.47 15.33 -12.21
N SER A 114 9.78 15.20 -12.37
CA SER A 114 10.46 15.36 -13.66
C SER A 114 9.96 14.33 -14.68
N ASP A 115 9.83 13.07 -14.26
CA ASP A 115 9.30 12.00 -15.10
C ASP A 115 7.82 12.22 -15.49
N ILE A 116 6.98 12.72 -14.58
CA ILE A 116 5.60 13.09 -14.88
C ILE A 116 5.55 14.21 -15.91
N ILE A 117 6.36 15.26 -15.74
CA ILE A 117 6.45 16.38 -16.69
C ILE A 117 6.88 15.87 -18.06
N TYR A 118 7.92 15.03 -18.12
CA TYR A 118 8.39 14.42 -19.36
C TYR A 118 7.29 13.61 -20.04
N CYS A 119 6.61 12.74 -19.29
CA CYS A 119 5.54 11.89 -19.80
C CYS A 119 4.37 12.72 -20.37
N VAL A 120 3.90 13.74 -19.65
CA VAL A 120 2.79 14.60 -20.09
C VAL A 120 3.18 15.43 -21.30
N ARG A 121 4.38 16.01 -21.34
CA ARG A 121 4.87 16.80 -22.50
C ARG A 121 5.05 15.95 -23.75
N LYS A 122 5.38 14.66 -23.60
CA LYS A 122 5.50 13.73 -24.73
C LYS A 122 4.14 13.37 -25.33
N ASN A 123 3.09 13.31 -24.50
CA ASN A 123 1.75 12.88 -24.92
C ASN A 123 0.78 14.06 -25.18
N THR A 124 1.17 15.30 -24.86
CA THR A 124 0.31 16.47 -25.01
C THR A 124 1.11 17.73 -25.29
N THR A 125 0.47 18.74 -25.89
CA THR A 125 1.06 20.06 -26.23
C THR A 125 1.23 21.01 -25.04
N LEU A 126 1.11 20.52 -23.79
CA LEU A 126 1.22 21.36 -22.61
C LEU A 126 2.66 21.81 -22.36
N THR A 127 2.81 23.07 -21.96
CA THR A 127 4.08 23.56 -21.46
C THR A 127 4.37 23.03 -20.06
N GLU A 128 5.65 22.89 -19.74
CA GLU A 128 6.11 22.50 -18.41
C GLU A 128 5.55 23.39 -17.30
N LYS A 129 5.44 24.70 -17.57
CA LYS A 129 4.84 25.67 -16.66
C LYS A 129 3.40 25.29 -16.32
N ASN A 130 2.59 24.95 -17.33
CA ASN A 130 1.20 24.54 -17.12
C ASN A 130 1.10 23.23 -16.33
N VAL A 131 1.97 22.26 -16.62
CA VAL A 131 2.03 20.99 -15.86
C VAL A 131 2.34 21.26 -14.38
N ARG A 132 3.35 22.11 -14.07
CA ARG A 132 3.67 22.53 -12.71
C ARG A 132 2.51 23.22 -11.99
N THR A 133 1.76 24.07 -12.70
CA THR A 133 0.55 24.72 -12.17
C THR A 133 -0.51 23.67 -11.81
N ILE A 134 -0.75 22.68 -12.67
CA ILE A 134 -1.71 21.60 -12.41
C ILE A 134 -1.29 20.77 -11.18
N ILE A 135 0.00 20.44 -11.06
CA ILE A 135 0.54 19.71 -9.90
C ILE A 135 0.28 20.50 -8.61
N THR A 136 0.57 21.80 -8.62
CA THR A 136 0.37 22.69 -7.46
C THR A 136 -1.10 22.73 -7.05
N THR A 137 -2.01 22.93 -8.00
CA THR A 137 -3.46 22.92 -7.76
C THR A 137 -3.93 21.58 -7.23
N LYS A 138 -3.44 20.46 -7.77
CA LYS A 138 -3.79 19.12 -7.30
C LYS A 138 -3.35 18.88 -5.85
N CYS A 139 -2.15 19.30 -5.46
CA CYS A 139 -1.68 19.19 -4.07
C CYS A 139 -2.56 20.03 -3.11
N ALA A 140 -2.97 21.22 -3.56
CA ALA A 140 -3.89 22.07 -2.80
C ALA A 140 -5.28 21.42 -2.64
N ASP A 141 -5.82 20.83 -3.70
CA ASP A 141 -7.09 20.10 -3.69
C ASP A 141 -7.03 18.90 -2.74
N SER A 142 -5.96 18.09 -2.82
CA SER A 142 -5.74 16.95 -1.91
C SER A 142 -5.61 17.41 -0.45
N THR A 143 -4.93 18.52 -0.18
CA THR A 143 -4.87 19.12 1.18
C THR A 143 -6.26 19.50 1.68
N LYS A 144 -7.06 20.19 0.86
CA LYS A 144 -8.42 20.61 1.21
C LYS A 144 -9.30 19.39 1.46
N LYS A 145 -9.21 18.37 0.62
CA LYS A 145 -9.94 17.11 0.76
C LYS A 145 -9.59 16.40 2.07
N MET A 146 -8.30 16.21 2.38
CA MET A 146 -7.90 15.60 3.65
C MET A 146 -8.40 16.39 4.87
N ARG A 147 -8.35 17.73 4.82
CA ARG A 147 -8.88 18.55 5.91
C ARG A 147 -10.39 18.39 6.10
N ARG A 148 -11.15 18.20 5.02
CA ARG A 148 -12.60 17.94 5.11
C ARG A 148 -12.89 16.58 5.70
N LEU A 149 -12.10 15.57 5.34
CA LEU A 149 -12.22 14.20 5.87
C LEU A 149 -11.81 14.11 7.34
N SER A 150 -10.88 14.95 7.80
CA SER A 150 -10.42 14.98 9.18
C SER A 150 -11.26 15.88 10.10
N GLN A 151 -12.29 16.55 9.59
CA GLN A 151 -13.20 17.36 10.40
C GLN A 151 -14.41 16.50 10.78
N PRO A 152 -14.80 16.43 12.07
CA PRO A 152 -16.04 15.76 12.46
C PRO A 152 -17.23 16.45 11.79
N PRO A 153 -18.34 15.72 11.52
CA PRO A 153 -19.53 16.32 10.94
C PRO A 153 -19.97 17.49 11.83
N LYS A 154 -20.17 18.66 11.21
CA LYS A 154 -20.77 19.79 11.91
C LYS A 154 -22.19 19.37 12.27
N SER A 155 -22.45 19.15 13.56
CA SER A 155 -23.80 19.08 14.09
C SER A 155 -24.53 20.35 13.65
N ILE A 156 -25.57 20.16 12.84
CA ILE A 156 -26.55 21.20 12.55
C ILE A 156 -27.40 21.27 13.82
N GLU A 157 -27.31 22.39 14.53
CA GLU A 157 -28.25 22.77 15.59
C GLU A 157 -29.40 23.59 14.98
#